data_AF-A0A2R6NQ82-F1
#
_entry.id   AF-A0A2R6NQ82-F1
#
_cell.length_a   1.000
_cell.length_b   1.000
_cell.length_c   1.000
_cell.angle_alpha   90.00
_cell.angle_beta   90.00
_cell.angle_gamma   90.00
#
_symmetry.space_group_name_H-M   'P 1'
#
loop_
_entity.id
_entity.type
_entity.pdbx_description
1 polymer ?
#
loop_
_entity_poly.entity_id
_entity_poly.type
_entity_poly.pdbx_seq_one_letter_code
_entity_poly.pdbx_strand_id
1 'polypeptide(L)'
;MVNNVFPPSRPFHMKELPTKVDGLAASNLADRVRYLDALRQIVCRWPNVPPSIQSSPSLLDLSSAPFLEKIEREMAQFYCQTFYEVSGRAAVLPQKFPLRA
;
A
#
# COMPACT_ATOMS: atom_id res chain seq x y z
N MET A 1 -1.17 11.85 24.37
CA MET A 1 -2.27 11.09 23.73
C MET A 1 -2.47 11.61 22.32
N VAL A 2 -2.55 10.73 21.31
CA VAL A 2 -2.65 11.08 19.88
C VAL A 2 -3.82 12.05 19.59
N ASN A 3 -4.87 12.00 20.40
CA ASN A 3 -6.04 12.88 20.34
C ASN A 3 -5.73 14.38 20.55
N ASN A 4 -4.61 14.72 21.21
CA ASN A 4 -4.20 16.11 21.38
C ASN A 4 -3.45 16.65 20.14
N VAL A 5 -3.03 15.76 19.23
CA VAL A 5 -2.25 16.11 18.04
C VAL A 5 -3.13 16.10 16.78
N PHE A 6 -4.13 15.20 16.71
CA PHE A 6 -5.06 15.10 15.58
C PHE A 6 -6.52 15.25 16.05
N PRO A 7 -7.18 16.38 15.70
CA PRO A 7 -8.57 16.61 16.04
C PRO A 7 -9.49 15.48 15.52
N PRO A 8 -10.58 15.13 16.21
CA PRO A 8 -11.50 14.07 15.80
C PRO A 8 -12.14 14.29 14.41
N SER A 9 -12.19 15.54 13.96
CA SER A 9 -12.70 15.94 12.65
C SER A 9 -11.73 15.68 11.49
N ARG A 10 -10.48 15.28 11.75
CA ARG A 10 -9.50 15.02 10.69
C ARG A 10 -9.57 13.57 10.19
N PRO A 11 -9.38 13.35 8.87
CA PRO A 11 -9.49 12.02 8.25
C PRO A 11 -8.46 10.99 8.73
N PHE A 12 -7.41 11.43 9.44
CA PHE A 12 -6.38 10.57 10.03
C PHE A 12 -6.67 10.16 11.48
N HIS A 13 -7.82 10.55 12.03
CA HIS A 13 -8.22 10.13 13.36
C HIS A 13 -8.72 8.68 13.34
N MET A 14 -8.04 7.80 14.05
CA MET A 14 -8.40 6.39 14.17
C MET A 14 -9.68 6.26 15.00
N LYS A 15 -10.80 5.91 14.36
CA LYS A 15 -12.11 5.80 15.04
C LYS A 15 -12.20 4.55 15.91
N GLU A 16 -11.65 3.44 15.43
CA GLU A 16 -11.68 2.14 16.08
C GLU A 16 -10.35 1.42 15.84
N LEU A 17 -9.99 0.53 16.76
CA LEU A 17 -8.81 -0.32 16.59
C LEU A 17 -9.09 -1.38 15.52
N PRO A 18 -8.09 -1.77 14.70
CA PRO A 18 -8.29 -2.75 13.64
C PRO A 18 -8.46 -4.12 14.30
N THR A 19 -9.51 -4.83 13.93
CA THR A 19 -9.81 -6.19 14.41
C THR A 19 -9.22 -7.27 13.52
N LYS A 20 -8.71 -6.89 12.33
CA LYS A 20 -8.04 -7.78 11.38
C LYS A 20 -6.87 -7.08 10.70
N VAL A 21 -5.93 -7.87 10.19
CA VAL A 21 -4.86 -7.37 9.31
C VAL A 21 -5.44 -7.15 7.91
N ASP A 22 -5.63 -5.90 7.53
CA ASP A 22 -6.17 -5.47 6.23
C ASP A 22 -5.15 -4.59 5.48
N GLY A 23 -5.50 -4.10 4.29
CA GLY A 23 -4.65 -3.21 3.52
C GLY A 23 -3.59 -3.94 2.70
N LEU A 24 -2.49 -3.23 2.40
CA LEU A 24 -1.30 -3.81 1.77
C LEU A 24 -0.63 -4.90 2.63
N ALA A 25 -0.96 -4.96 3.92
CA ALA A 25 -0.41 -5.95 4.85
C ALA A 25 -1.26 -7.22 4.97
N ALA A 26 -2.43 -7.29 4.31
CA ALA A 26 -3.30 -8.45 4.37
C ALA A 26 -2.61 -9.71 3.82
N SER A 27 -2.79 -10.86 4.47
CA SER A 27 -2.08 -12.10 4.08
C SER A 27 -2.62 -12.68 2.78
N ASN A 28 -3.92 -12.55 2.53
CA ASN A 28 -4.58 -13.04 1.32
C ASN A 28 -4.46 -12.00 0.21
N LEU A 29 -4.05 -12.44 -0.98
CA LEU A 29 -3.92 -11.57 -2.14
C LEU A 29 -5.25 -10.91 -2.51
N ALA A 30 -6.37 -11.64 -2.42
CA ALA A 30 -7.70 -11.12 -2.73
C ALA A 30 -8.07 -9.88 -1.88
N ASP A 31 -7.69 -9.89 -0.60
CA ASP A 31 -7.91 -8.77 0.31
C ASP A 31 -6.98 -7.59 0.00
N ARG A 32 -5.79 -7.85 -0.56
CA ARG A 32 -4.80 -6.83 -0.96
C ARG A 32 -5.13 -6.15 -2.28
N VAL A 33 -5.78 -6.81 -3.25
CA VAL A 33 -5.86 -6.33 -4.65
C VAL A 33 -6.35 -4.89 -4.76
N ARG A 34 -7.40 -4.52 -4.02
CA ARG A 34 -7.93 -3.13 -4.04
C ARG A 34 -6.93 -2.09 -3.56
N TYR A 35 -6.09 -2.44 -2.59
CA TYR A 35 -5.05 -1.56 -2.07
C TYR A 35 -3.83 -1.53 -2.99
N LEU A 36 -3.51 -2.65 -3.62
CA LEU A 36 -2.47 -2.73 -4.65
C LEU A 36 -2.83 -1.89 -5.87
N ASP A 37 -4.09 -1.90 -6.32
CA ASP A 37 -4.51 -1.02 -7.42
C ASP A 37 -4.45 0.46 -7.03
N ALA A 38 -4.87 0.80 -5.81
CA ALA A 38 -4.72 2.17 -5.31
C ALA A 38 -3.24 2.60 -5.25
N LEU A 39 -2.34 1.72 -4.79
CA LEU A 39 -0.91 1.98 -4.79
C LEU A 39 -0.38 2.16 -6.22
N ARG A 40 -0.79 1.29 -7.15
CA ARG A 40 -0.45 1.38 -8.58
C ARG A 40 -0.80 2.76 -9.14
N GLN A 41 -2.01 3.25 -8.88
CA GLN A 41 -2.44 4.58 -9.33
C GLN A 41 -1.59 5.73 -8.77
N ILE A 42 -1.02 5.57 -7.57
CA ILE A 42 -0.10 6.55 -6.97
C ILE A 42 1.26 6.47 -7.66
N VAL A 43 1.88 5.28 -7.69
CA VAL A 43 3.24 5.11 -8.22
C VAL A 43 3.33 5.35 -9.72
N CYS A 44 2.25 5.13 -10.48
CA CYS A 44 2.19 5.46 -11.91
C CYS A 44 2.33 6.96 -12.20
N ARG A 45 2.13 7.83 -11.21
CA ARG A 45 2.34 9.28 -11.36
C ARG A 45 3.77 9.71 -11.05
N TRP A 46 4.61 8.80 -10.58
CA TRP A 46 5.98 9.11 -10.16
C TRP A 46 6.91 9.06 -11.37
N PRO A 47 8.00 9.87 -11.35
CA PRO A 47 9.00 9.82 -12.41
C PRO A 47 9.67 8.45 -12.45
N ASN A 48 10.07 8.01 -13.64
CA ASN A 48 10.81 6.76 -13.86
C ASN A 48 10.11 5.48 -13.38
N VAL A 49 8.77 5.49 -13.28
CA VAL A 49 8.00 4.29 -12.97
C VAL A 49 8.31 3.18 -14.00
N PRO A 50 8.55 1.93 -13.57
CA PRO A 50 8.76 0.81 -14.46
C PRO A 50 7.62 0.64 -15.48
N PRO A 51 7.92 0.36 -16.78
CA PRO A 51 6.89 0.18 -17.82
C PRO A 51 5.89 -0.95 -17.51
N SER A 52 6.32 -1.98 -16.77
CA SER A 52 5.46 -3.08 -16.32
C SER A 52 4.35 -2.60 -15.38
N ILE A 53 4.62 -1.61 -14.53
CA ILE A 53 3.64 -1.01 -13.62
C ILE A 53 2.82 0.02 -14.40
N GLN A 54 3.46 0.88 -15.20
CA GLN A 54 2.79 1.96 -15.94
C GLN A 54 1.76 1.44 -16.95
N SER A 55 2.10 0.39 -17.70
CA SER A 55 1.25 -0.20 -18.72
C SER A 55 0.29 -1.26 -18.18
N SER A 56 0.33 -1.56 -16.88
CA SER A 56 -0.56 -2.57 -16.31
C SER A 56 -2.00 -2.05 -16.26
N PRO A 57 -2.99 -2.89 -16.63
CA PRO A 57 -4.40 -2.56 -16.46
C PRO A 57 -4.76 -2.44 -14.98
N SER A 58 -6.00 -2.05 -14.69
CA SER A 58 -6.55 -2.13 -13.33
C SER A 58 -6.32 -3.52 -12.75
N LEU A 59 -5.72 -3.59 -11.56
CA LEU A 59 -5.47 -4.89 -10.91
C LEU A 59 -6.78 -5.56 -10.46
N LEU A 60 -7.87 -4.80 -10.35
CA LEU A 60 -9.20 -5.31 -10.03
C LEU A 60 -9.78 -6.18 -11.16
N ASP A 61 -9.36 -5.94 -12.40
CA ASP A 61 -9.87 -6.67 -13.58
C ASP A 61 -9.07 -7.95 -13.86
N LEU A 62 -8.02 -8.20 -13.08
CA LEU A 62 -7.08 -9.31 -13.28
C LEU A 62 -7.41 -10.48 -12.35
N SER A 63 -7.57 -11.67 -12.93
CA SER A 63 -7.79 -12.92 -12.20
C SER A 63 -6.51 -13.74 -11.97
N SER A 64 -5.39 -13.35 -12.57
CA SER A 64 -4.13 -14.10 -12.51
C SER A 64 -3.32 -13.74 -11.25
N ALA A 65 -3.38 -14.59 -10.23
CA ALA A 65 -2.60 -14.43 -9.01
C ALA A 65 -1.08 -14.29 -9.25
N PRO A 66 -0.42 -15.08 -10.13
CA PRO A 66 1.00 -14.91 -10.40
C PRO A 66 1.36 -13.54 -10.99
N PHE A 67 0.48 -12.98 -11.83
CA PHE A 67 0.68 -11.65 -12.40
C PHE A 67 0.55 -10.57 -11.33
N LEU A 68 -0.46 -10.67 -10.47
CA LEU A 68 -0.67 -9.74 -9.36
C LEU A 68 0.51 -9.76 -8.38
N GLU A 69 1.04 -10.93 -8.02
CA GLU A 69 2.22 -11.06 -7.16
C GLU A 69 3.48 -10.47 -7.80
N LYS A 70 3.64 -10.61 -9.11
CA LYS A 70 4.75 -9.99 -9.85
C LYS A 70 4.66 -8.47 -9.77
N ILE A 71 3.50 -7.89 -10.09
CA ILE A 71 3.29 -6.43 -10.03
C ILE A 71 3.43 -5.91 -8.60
N GLU A 72 2.91 -6.63 -7.60
CA GLU A 72 3.08 -6.29 -6.18
C GLU A 72 4.57 -6.18 -5.81
N ARG A 73 5.40 -7.14 -6.24
CA ARG A 73 6.83 -7.15 -5.96
C ARG A 73 7.58 -5.99 -6.64
N GLU A 74 7.28 -5.74 -7.91
CA GLU A 74 7.89 -4.63 -8.67
C GLU A 74 7.48 -3.28 -8.07
N MET A 75 6.21 -3.10 -7.71
CA MET A 75 5.73 -1.90 -7.04
C MET A 75 6.39 -1.70 -5.68
N ALA A 76 6.52 -2.76 -4.87
CA ALA A 76 7.18 -2.68 -3.58
C ALA A 76 8.65 -2.27 -3.71
N GLN A 77 9.38 -2.84 -4.67
CA GLN A 77 10.77 -2.48 -4.92
C GLN A 77 10.90 -1.01 -5.36
N PHE A 78 10.12 -0.59 -6.36
CA PHE A 78 10.15 0.78 -6.86
C PHE A 78 9.75 1.78 -5.78
N TYR A 79 8.63 1.55 -5.10
CA TYR A 79 8.15 2.41 -4.03
C TYR A 79 9.18 2.58 -2.92
N CYS A 80 9.75 1.49 -2.42
CA CYS A 80 10.72 1.53 -1.32
C CYS A 80 12.00 2.27 -1.73
N GLN A 81 12.51 2.02 -2.94
CA GLN A 81 13.71 2.67 -3.45
C GLN A 81 13.48 4.17 -3.64
N THR A 82 12.43 4.56 -4.36
CA THR A 82 12.12 5.98 -4.60
C THR A 82 11.83 6.72 -3.29
N PHE A 83 11.12 6.10 -2.35
CA PHE A 83 10.89 6.72 -1.05
C PHE A 83 12.19 6.95 -0.28
N TYR A 84 13.11 5.99 -0.29
CA TYR A 84 14.42 6.13 0.34
C TYR A 84 15.24 7.26 -0.30
N GLU A 85 15.30 7.31 -1.62
CA GLU A 85 16.01 8.33 -2.38
C GLU A 85 15.49 9.75 -2.11
N VAL A 86 14.16 9.90 -1.99
CA VAL A 86 13.52 11.21 -1.77
C VAL A 86 13.52 11.63 -0.30
N SER A 87 13.28 10.70 0.62
CA SER A 87 13.06 11.02 2.05
C SER A 87 14.28 10.77 2.94
N GLY A 88 15.31 10.08 2.45
CA GLY A 88 16.48 9.66 3.21
C GLY A 88 16.20 8.63 4.30
N ARG A 89 15.01 8.00 4.29
CA ARG A 89 14.55 7.06 5.32
C ARG A 89 13.93 5.83 4.70
N ALA A 90 13.95 4.71 5.43
CA ALA A 90 13.28 3.50 5.00
C ALA A 90 11.78 3.76 4.83
N ALA A 91 11.20 3.21 3.77
CA ALA A 91 9.77 3.31 3.52
C ALA A 91 8.99 2.63 4.63
N VAL A 92 8.07 3.38 5.25
CA VAL A 92 7.16 2.84 6.25
C VAL A 92 5.89 2.41 5.53
N LEU A 93 5.79 1.12 5.20
CA LEU A 93 4.49 0.54 4.87
C LEU A 93 3.67 0.46 6.16
N PRO A 94 2.37 0.86 6.15
CA PRO A 94 1.53 0.80 7.34
C PRO A 94 1.58 -0.60 7.95
N GLN A 95 2.20 -0.69 9.13
CA GLN A 95 2.49 -1.96 9.77
C GLN A 95 1.21 -2.69 10.17
N LYS A 96 1.29 -4.03 10.14
CA LYS A 96 0.31 -4.93 10.74
C LYS A 96 0.01 -4.48 12.17
N PHE A 97 -1.24 -4.13 12.45
CA PHE A 97 -1.64 -3.86 13.82
C PHE A 97 -1.53 -5.17 14.61
N PRO A 98 -0.84 -5.19 15.78
CA PRO A 98 -0.79 -6.39 16.61
C PRO A 98 -2.22 -6.69 17.09
N LEU A 99 -2.83 -7.72 16.52
CA LEU A 99 -4.13 -8.20 16.98
C LEU A 99 -3.95 -8.77 18.38
N ARG A 100 -4.88 -8.47 19.29
CA ARG A 100 -4.93 -9.15 20.58
C ARG A 100 -5.27 -10.62 20.32
N ALA A 101 -4.42 -11.51 20.85
CA ALA A 101 -4.64 -12.95 20.87
C ALA A 101 -5.81 -13.31 21.79
#